data_AF-A0AAN2CFX3-F1
#
_entry.id   AF-A0AAN2CFX3-F1
#
_cell.length_a   1.000
_cell.length_b   1.000
_cell.length_c   1.000
_cell.angle_alpha   90.00
_cell.angle_beta   90.00
_cell.angle_gamma   90.00
#
_symmetry.space_group_name_H-M   'P 1'
#
loop_
_entity.id
_entity.type
_entity.pdbx_description
1 polymer ?
#
loop_
_entity_poly.entity_id
_entity_poly.type
_entity_poly.pdbx_seq_one_letter_code
_entity_poly.pdbx_strand_id
1 'polypeptide(L)'
;MRNTKLTGGSASLALAGAKDTRVELRTSVDIKEKLREAASLVGVDMSAFILMAATRAAQQTLDEQRMRVLSEQEWNHLNDIINSPRQPGDKLRALMTGKPRYVREY
;
A
#
# COMPACT_ATOMS: atom_id res chain seq x y z
N MET A 1 -5.59 41.48 -23.55
CA MET A 1 -4.58 40.55 -22.98
C MET A 1 -5.08 39.13 -23.18
N ARG A 2 -4.45 38.34 -24.06
CA ARG A 2 -4.82 36.94 -24.32
C ARG A 2 -4.07 36.07 -23.32
N ASN A 3 -4.76 35.28 -22.49
CA ASN A 3 -4.10 34.31 -21.63
C ASN A 3 -4.37 32.91 -22.19
N THR A 4 -3.31 32.28 -22.67
CA THR A 4 -3.28 30.95 -23.29
C THR A 4 -3.41 29.88 -22.21
N LYS A 5 -4.56 29.19 -22.19
CA LYS A 5 -4.70 27.94 -21.43
C LYS A 5 -3.87 26.86 -22.11
N LEU A 6 -2.70 26.57 -21.56
CA LEU A 6 -1.91 25.38 -21.91
C LEU A 6 -2.59 24.17 -21.27
N THR A 7 -3.34 23.44 -22.09
CA THR A 7 -3.94 22.15 -21.74
C THR A 7 -2.86 21.06 -21.82
N GLY A 8 -2.23 20.76 -20.68
CA GLY A 8 -1.37 19.59 -20.54
C GLY A 8 -2.20 18.32 -20.29
N GLY A 9 -2.83 17.79 -21.33
CA GLY A 9 -3.56 16.53 -21.30
C GLY A 9 -2.76 15.43 -21.95
N SER A 10 -2.37 14.41 -21.18
CA SER A 10 -2.09 13.04 -21.66
C SER A 10 -2.00 11.98 -20.55
N ALA A 11 -1.82 12.34 -19.27
CA ALA A 11 -1.76 11.36 -18.18
C ALA A 11 -3.12 11.04 -17.52
N SER A 12 -4.22 11.68 -17.93
CA SER A 12 -5.50 11.64 -17.18
C SER A 12 -6.32 10.36 -17.36
N LEU A 13 -6.00 9.50 -18.34
CA LEU A 13 -6.86 8.37 -18.72
C LEU A 13 -6.71 7.12 -17.83
N ALA A 14 -5.63 6.98 -17.05
CA ALA A 14 -5.38 5.76 -16.28
C ALA A 14 -6.00 5.73 -14.86
N LEU A 15 -6.67 6.79 -14.41
CA LEU A 15 -7.15 6.94 -13.02
C LEU A 15 -8.64 7.30 -12.91
N ALA A 16 -9.46 6.90 -13.89
CA ALA A 16 -10.87 7.28 -14.01
C ALA A 16 -11.83 6.54 -13.06
N GLY A 17 -11.49 6.47 -11.77
CA GLY A 17 -12.50 6.44 -10.70
C GLY A 17 -12.91 7.86 -10.36
N ALA A 18 -14.14 8.09 -9.90
CA ALA A 18 -14.56 9.42 -9.45
C ALA A 18 -13.58 9.93 -8.38
N LYS A 19 -12.81 10.97 -8.72
CA LYS A 19 -11.84 11.63 -7.81
C LYS A 19 -12.60 12.50 -6.80
N ASP A 20 -13.34 11.86 -5.90
CA ASP A 20 -14.18 12.55 -4.90
C ASP A 20 -13.42 12.86 -3.60
N THR A 21 -12.23 12.30 -3.42
CA THR A 21 -11.42 12.47 -2.20
C THR A 21 -10.20 13.36 -2.42
N ARG A 22 -9.88 14.16 -1.39
CA ARG A 22 -8.80 15.16 -1.41
C ARG A 22 -7.73 14.85 -0.36
N VAL A 23 -6.48 14.99 -0.75
CA VAL A 23 -5.31 14.91 0.13
C VAL A 23 -4.76 16.32 0.34
N GLU A 24 -4.84 16.82 1.57
CA GLU A 24 -4.32 18.13 1.96
C GLU A 24 -2.98 17.96 2.68
N LEU A 25 -1.95 18.69 2.24
CA LEU A 25 -0.59 18.58 2.77
C LEU A 25 -0.08 19.97 3.15
N ARG A 26 0.45 20.09 4.37
CA ARG A 26 1.21 21.26 4.81
C ARG A 26 2.69 20.95 4.72
N THR A 27 3.46 21.89 4.18
CA THR A 27 4.90 21.73 3.99
C THR A 27 5.60 23.08 3.97
N SER A 28 6.93 23.08 3.98
CA SER A 28 7.75 24.29 3.87
C SER A 28 7.89 24.74 2.42
N VAL A 29 8.29 26.00 2.23
CA VAL A 29 8.60 26.55 0.89
C VAL A 29 9.71 25.74 0.22
N ASP A 30 10.77 25.40 0.94
CA ASP A 30 11.89 24.59 0.43
C ASP A 30 11.42 23.23 -0.14
N ILE A 31 10.59 22.50 0.60
CA ILE A 31 10.05 21.22 0.14
C ILE A 31 9.14 21.41 -1.07
N LYS A 32 8.31 22.45 -1.07
CA LYS A 32 7.42 22.75 -2.20
C LYS A 32 8.20 23.01 -3.49
N GLU A 33 9.30 23.76 -3.42
CA GLU A 33 10.15 24.03 -4.59
C GLU A 33 10.85 22.77 -5.09
N LYS A 34 11.40 21.95 -4.19
CA LYS A 34 12.00 20.65 -4.55
C LYS A 34 11.01 19.73 -5.26
N LEU A 35 9.78 19.64 -4.75
CA LEU A 35 8.72 18.84 -5.37
C LEU A 35 8.32 19.38 -6.74
N ARG A 36 8.28 20.70 -6.91
CA ARG A 36 8.01 21.33 -8.21
C ARG A 36 9.10 21.04 -9.22
N GLU A 37 10.37 21.18 -8.83
CA GLU A 37 11.52 20.88 -9.69
C GLU A 37 11.52 19.41 -10.11
N ALA A 38 11.35 18.49 -9.17
CA ALA A 38 11.28 17.06 -9.46
C ALA A 38 10.11 16.70 -10.39
N ALA A 39 8.93 17.30 -10.18
CA ALA A 39 7.78 17.11 -11.06
C ALA A 39 8.07 17.63 -12.49
N SER A 40 8.73 18.79 -12.60
CA SER A 40 9.14 19.36 -13.88
C SER A 40 10.11 18.46 -14.64
N LEU A 41 11.08 17.84 -13.96
CA LEU A 41 12.02 16.90 -14.57
C LEU A 41 11.33 15.64 -15.14
N VAL A 42 10.26 15.21 -14.49
CA VAL A 42 9.45 14.04 -14.92
C VAL A 42 8.37 14.43 -15.95
N GLY A 43 8.16 15.73 -16.19
CA GLY A 43 7.17 16.24 -17.14
C GLY A 43 5.72 16.12 -16.66
N VAL A 44 5.49 16.13 -15.35
CA VAL A 44 4.16 16.06 -14.73
C VAL A 44 3.91 17.25 -13.81
N ASP A 45 2.65 17.52 -13.46
CA ASP A 45 2.36 18.52 -12.44
C ASP A 45 2.73 18.03 -11.03
N MET A 46 2.91 18.98 -10.10
CA MET A 46 3.36 18.69 -8.74
C MET A 46 2.39 17.77 -7.99
N SER A 47 1.08 17.90 -8.18
CA SER A 47 0.10 17.04 -7.51
C SER A 47 0.13 15.62 -8.05
N ALA A 48 0.25 15.45 -9.38
CA ALA A 48 0.45 14.14 -9.98
C ALA A 48 1.75 13.47 -9.51
N PHE A 49 2.85 14.23 -9.45
CA PHE A 49 4.13 13.73 -8.95
C PHE A 49 4.03 13.21 -7.50
N ILE A 50 3.41 14.01 -6.61
CA ILE A 50 3.20 13.63 -5.21
C ILE A 50 2.34 12.37 -5.12
N LEU A 51 1.24 12.32 -5.88
CA LEU A 51 0.33 11.18 -5.85
C LEU A 51 1.05 9.90 -6.33
N MET A 52 1.82 9.97 -7.41
CA MET A 52 2.61 8.83 -7.91
C MET A 52 3.61 8.33 -6.87
N ALA A 53 4.34 9.24 -6.21
CA ALA A 53 5.29 8.89 -5.17
C ALA A 53 4.60 8.25 -3.96
N ALA A 54 3.49 8.83 -3.51
CA ALA A 54 2.70 8.32 -2.39
C ALA A 54 2.10 6.94 -2.69
N THR A 55 1.54 6.74 -3.89
CA THR A 55 1.00 5.45 -4.31
C THR A 55 2.08 4.37 -4.33
N ARG A 56 3.27 4.67 -4.86
CA ARG A 56 4.39 3.73 -4.85
C ARG A 56 4.80 3.34 -3.43
N ALA A 57 4.98 4.34 -2.55
CA ALA A 57 5.34 4.10 -1.16
C ALA A 57 4.28 3.27 -0.42
N ALA A 58 3.00 3.60 -0.61
CA ALA A 58 1.90 2.84 -0.04
C ALA A 58 1.88 1.39 -0.50
N GLN A 59 2.07 1.15 -1.81
CA GLN A 59 2.12 -0.20 -2.36
C GLN A 59 3.28 -1.00 -1.76
N GLN A 60 4.47 -0.41 -1.71
CA GLN A 60 5.65 -1.05 -1.12
C GLN A 60 5.40 -1.42 0.35
N THR A 61 4.85 -0.51 1.16
CA THR A 61 4.55 -0.78 2.58
C THR A 61 3.51 -1.89 2.75
N LEU A 62 2.47 -1.92 1.90
CA LEU A 62 1.46 -2.97 1.93
C LEU A 62 2.05 -4.34 1.54
N ASP A 63 2.94 -4.36 0.55
CA ASP A 63 3.59 -5.58 0.09
C ASP A 63 4.56 -6.12 1.15
N GLU A 64 5.39 -5.25 1.76
CA GLU A 64 6.27 -5.59 2.88
C GLU A 64 5.47 -6.16 4.07
N GLN A 65 4.30 -5.57 4.38
CA GLN A 65 3.44 -6.06 5.45
C GLN A 65 2.82 -7.42 5.14
N ARG A 66 2.53 -7.72 3.87
CA ARG A 66 1.84 -8.95 3.44
C ARG A 66 2.79 -10.11 3.18
N MET A 67 3.95 -9.83 2.60
CA MET A 67 4.94 -10.85 2.30
C MET A 67 5.59 -11.34 3.59
N ARG A 68 5.90 -12.63 3.64
CA ARG A 68 6.84 -13.19 4.61
C ARG A 68 8.01 -13.71 3.81
N VAL A 69 9.18 -13.15 4.04
CA VAL A 69 10.41 -13.62 3.43
C VAL A 69 10.95 -14.73 4.33
N LEU A 70 11.17 -15.90 3.75
CA LEU A 70 11.72 -17.07 4.43
C LEU A 70 13.11 -17.33 3.87
N SER A 71 14.04 -17.67 4.75
CA SER A 71 15.29 -18.31 4.36
C SER A 71 15.01 -19.69 3.73
N GLU A 72 16.00 -20.24 3.03
CA GLU A 72 15.88 -21.58 2.43
C GLU A 72 15.57 -22.65 3.48
N GLN A 73 16.15 -22.54 4.68
CA GLN A 73 15.88 -23.47 5.78
C GLN A 73 14.44 -23.37 6.28
N GLU A 74 13.93 -22.14 6.48
CA GLU A 74 12.54 -21.91 6.89
C GLU A 74 11.55 -22.34 5.82
N TRP A 75 11.89 -22.16 4.53
CA TRP A 75 11.10 -22.61 3.40
C TRP A 75 10.98 -24.14 3.37
N ASN A 76 12.10 -24.86 3.50
CA ASN A 76 12.11 -26.32 3.54
C ASN A 76 11.32 -26.84 4.75
N HIS A 77 11.54 -26.23 5.93
CA HIS A 77 10.81 -26.61 7.14
C HIS A 77 9.30 -26.38 7.01
N LEU A 78 8.88 -25.25 6.43
CA LEU A 78 7.49 -24.96 6.17
C LEU A 78 6.86 -26.01 5.23
N ASN A 79 7.55 -26.34 4.13
CA ASN A 79 7.09 -27.34 3.18
C ASN A 79 6.96 -28.72 3.81
N ASP A 80 7.90 -29.14 4.66
CA ASP A 80 7.82 -30.41 5.38
C ASP A 80 6.56 -30.47 6.26
N ILE A 81 6.24 -29.38 6.98
CA ILE A 81 5.04 -29.31 7.83
C ILE A 81 3.77 -29.31 6.98
N ILE A 82 3.74 -28.61 5.85
CA ILE A 82 2.56 -28.56 4.97
C ILE A 82 2.30 -29.94 4.34
N ASN A 83 3.35 -30.61 3.88
CA ASN A 83 3.25 -31.93 3.22
C ASN A 83 2.98 -33.07 4.23
N SER A 84 3.37 -32.90 5.48
CA SER A 84 3.13 -33.86 6.57
C SER A 84 2.49 -33.17 7.78
N PRO A 85 1.20 -32.80 7.69
CA PRO A 85 0.55 -32.05 8.75
C PRO A 85 0.45 -32.89 10.02
N ARG A 86 0.88 -32.30 11.15
CA ARG A 86 0.78 -32.94 12.46
C ARG A 86 -0.67 -32.92 12.95
N GLN A 87 -1.10 -34.02 13.57
CA GLN A 87 -2.37 -34.07 14.28
C GLN A 87 -2.39 -32.98 15.38
N PRO A 88 -3.51 -32.28 15.60
CA PRO A 88 -3.60 -31.25 16.63
C PRO A 88 -3.29 -31.86 18.01
N GLY A 89 -2.64 -31.10 18.90
CA GLY A 89 -2.44 -31.54 20.28
C GLY A 89 -3.69 -31.40 21.14
N ASP A 90 -3.72 -32.03 22.31
CA ASP A 90 -4.88 -31.97 23.23
C ASP A 90 -5.26 -30.55 23.65
N LYS A 91 -4.27 -29.68 23.88
CA LYS A 91 -4.49 -28.27 24.23
C LYS A 91 -5.17 -27.50 23.09
N LEU A 92 -4.73 -27.72 21.84
CA LEU A 92 -5.34 -27.06 20.68
C LEU A 92 -6.76 -27.57 20.45
N ARG A 93 -6.98 -28.89 20.58
CA ARG A 93 -8.34 -29.46 20.55
C ARG A 93 -9.25 -28.81 21.58
N ALA A 94 -8.82 -28.75 22.84
CA ALA A 94 -9.60 -28.16 23.92
C ALA A 94 -9.92 -26.67 23.69
N LEU A 95 -8.99 -25.90 23.10
CA LEU A 95 -9.22 -24.49 22.73
C LEU A 95 -10.25 -24.36 21.61
N MET A 96 -10.18 -25.20 20.58
CA MET A 96 -11.10 -25.14 19.44
C MET A 96 -12.50 -25.66 19.75
N THR A 97 -12.64 -26.58 20.72
CA THR A 97 -13.93 -27.14 21.15
C THR A 97 -14.52 -26.45 22.39
N GLY A 98 -13.76 -25.57 23.04
CA GLY A 98 -14.20 -24.83 24.21
C GLY A 98 -15.27 -23.79 23.86
N LYS A 99 -16.20 -23.50 24.80
CA LYS A 99 -17.13 -22.38 24.62
C LYS A 99 -16.35 -21.08 24.44
N PRO A 100 -16.66 -20.26 23.42
CA PRO A 100 -15.94 -19.02 23.18
C PRO A 100 -16.04 -18.12 24.41
N ARG A 101 -14.88 -17.66 24.89
CA ARG A 101 -14.78 -16.85 26.12
C ARG A 101 -15.31 -15.42 25.93
N TYR A 102 -15.62 -15.02 24.70
CA TYR A 102 -16.17 -13.72 24.37
C TYR A 102 -17.19 -13.85 23.23
N VAL A 103 -18.44 -13.47 23.50
CA VAL A 103 -19.48 -13.29 22.49
C VAL A 103 -19.56 -11.80 22.22
N ARG A 104 -19.22 -11.35 21.00
CA ARG A 104 -19.51 -9.98 20.58
C ARG A 104 -20.98 -9.93 20.17
N GLU A 105 -21.81 -9.31 20.99
CA GLU A 105 -23.12 -8.83 20.57
C GLU A 105 -22.90 -7.58 19.70
N TYR A 106 -23.49 -7.58 18.51
CA TYR A 106 -23.49 -6.45 17.56
C TYR A 106 -24.81 -5.70 17.67
#